data_AF-A0A9D3V3E0-F1
#
_entry.id   AF-A0A9D3V3E0-F1
#
_cell.length_a   1.000
_cell.length_b   1.000
_cell.length_c   1.000
_cell.angle_alpha   90.00
_cell.angle_beta   90.00
_cell.angle_gamma   90.00
#
_symmetry.space_group_name_H-M   'P 1'
#
loop_
_entity.id
_entity.type
_entity.pdbx_description
1 polymer ?
#
loop_
_entity_poly.entity_id
_entity_poly.type
_entity_poly.pdbx_seq_one_letter_code
_entity_poly.pdbx_strand_id
1 'polypeptide(L)'
;MAAYRLLIFSLFLALVFTKIGADASTEPLLESDAADSSALKMELDHLKSKIRLLESNVEEKIRELKTKDEMIKQKDKIIEEKSDSMASLHSELSSLQKKGTSDAEERVGKAHAKALELQKQVDNLKTELEAKLKEKDYLESRATKAENKLNELNLQLENLQKINKEQENKLAKTERALKIAEEELIKAKFDATSKANELMEVHSAWLPPWLATQLIRGQAFIQTHWNLHGKPNMDMVIQKALEKKALAKKWAEPHMKAIKTKWVSAAKDQWVAVTTYAEPHVQSLTAKTVEIYEVSKATITPHIIKVQETVDPYFQEAKKFSKPYIDQVATLAKPHVDKISVVMKPYTKEVVKAYGRFLESATTYHQQVQASVQETLKKHELTRPLATKELEWFAASALLALPIIILFRIFSAIFCKKTKKRVRHTNATHHGRRKGKRGHTDK
;
A
#
# COMPACT_ATOMS: atom_id res chain seq x y z
N MET A 1 -17.42 -23.58 -22.44
CA MET A 1 -16.64 -22.84 -21.43
C MET A 1 -16.24 -21.42 -21.88
N ALA A 2 -15.53 -21.22 -23.00
CA ALA A 2 -15.13 -19.87 -23.45
C ALA A 2 -16.31 -19.01 -23.96
N ALA A 3 -17.26 -19.62 -24.67
CA ALA A 3 -18.46 -18.93 -25.18
C ALA A 3 -19.37 -18.41 -24.03
N TYR A 4 -19.53 -19.19 -22.96
CA TYR A 4 -20.30 -18.79 -21.77
C TYR A 4 -19.65 -17.61 -21.03
N ARG A 5 -18.31 -17.56 -20.98
CA ARG A 5 -17.56 -16.43 -20.40
C ARG A 5 -17.66 -15.17 -21.25
N LEU A 6 -17.68 -15.29 -22.57
CA LEU A 6 -17.92 -14.17 -23.50
C LEU A 6 -19.37 -13.67 -23.43
N LEU A 7 -20.34 -14.57 -23.23
CA LEU A 7 -21.75 -14.22 -23.02
C LEU A 7 -21.94 -13.44 -21.71
N ILE A 8 -21.35 -13.89 -20.61
CA ILE A 8 -21.38 -13.16 -19.32
C ILE A 8 -20.68 -11.81 -19.44
N PHE A 9 -19.56 -11.73 -20.15
CA PHE A 9 -18.83 -10.47 -20.36
C PHE A 9 -19.62 -9.50 -21.26
N SER A 10 -20.29 -10.00 -22.30
CA SER A 10 -21.21 -9.21 -23.13
C SER A 10 -22.43 -8.72 -22.35
N LEU A 11 -22.97 -9.53 -21.44
CA LEU A 11 -24.07 -9.17 -20.55
C LEU A 11 -23.65 -8.10 -19.53
N PHE A 12 -22.44 -8.23 -18.97
CA PHE A 12 -21.86 -7.23 -18.06
C PHE A 12 -21.56 -5.91 -18.78
N LEU A 13 -21.04 -5.97 -20.00
CA LEU A 13 -20.77 -4.79 -20.82
C LEU A 13 -22.09 -4.10 -21.19
N ALA A 14 -23.12 -4.86 -21.58
CA ALA A 14 -24.45 -4.32 -21.83
C ALA A 14 -25.07 -3.68 -20.58
N LEU A 15 -24.92 -4.28 -19.39
CA LEU A 15 -25.45 -3.74 -18.12
C LEU A 15 -24.82 -2.40 -17.71
N VAL A 16 -23.55 -2.19 -18.07
CA VAL A 16 -22.86 -0.91 -17.85
C VAL A 16 -23.32 0.16 -18.86
N PHE A 17 -23.66 -0.24 -20.09
CA PHE A 17 -24.13 0.68 -21.12
C PHE A 17 -25.66 0.95 -21.08
N THR A 18 -26.49 0.06 -20.52
CA THR A 18 -27.94 0.23 -20.43
C THR A 18 -28.39 1.08 -19.24
N LYS A 19 -27.51 1.35 -18.26
CA LYS A 19 -27.80 2.28 -17.14
C LYS A 19 -27.84 3.77 -17.54
N ILE A 20 -27.92 4.09 -18.84
CA ILE A 20 -28.26 5.41 -19.38
C ILE A 20 -29.75 5.54 -19.78
N GLY A 21 -30.57 4.48 -19.68
CA GLY A 21 -31.97 4.57 -20.09
C GLY A 21 -32.94 3.70 -19.28
N ALA A 22 -33.92 4.38 -18.69
CA ALA A 22 -35.21 3.92 -18.20
C ALA A 22 -35.34 3.43 -16.74
N ASP A 23 -36.24 4.15 -16.07
CA ASP A 23 -36.93 3.88 -14.81
C ASP A 23 -38.01 2.80 -14.98
N ALA A 24 -38.42 2.16 -13.87
CA ALA A 24 -39.62 1.33 -13.61
C ALA A 24 -39.35 -0.06 -12.97
N SER A 25 -39.59 -0.11 -11.65
CA SER A 25 -40.30 -1.13 -10.86
C SER A 25 -40.12 -2.63 -11.15
N THR A 26 -39.54 -3.39 -10.19
CA THR A 26 -40.16 -4.43 -9.34
C THR A 26 -39.08 -5.39 -8.78
N GLU A 27 -39.06 -5.53 -7.45
CA GLU A 27 -38.47 -6.65 -6.69
C GLU A 27 -39.29 -7.96 -6.91
N PRO A 28 -38.90 -9.19 -6.45
CA PRO A 28 -37.85 -9.51 -5.45
C PRO A 28 -36.95 -10.76 -5.73
N LEU A 29 -35.95 -10.91 -4.83
CA LEU A 29 -35.33 -12.13 -4.28
C LEU A 29 -34.48 -13.08 -5.18
N LEU A 30 -33.21 -13.30 -4.81
CA LEU A 30 -32.74 -14.53 -4.13
C LEU A 30 -31.30 -14.39 -3.62
N GLU A 31 -31.08 -15.02 -2.47
CA GLU A 31 -29.96 -14.98 -1.54
C GLU A 31 -28.93 -16.11 -1.83
N SER A 32 -27.75 -16.05 -1.17
CA SER A 32 -26.57 -16.96 -1.22
C SER A 32 -25.57 -16.66 -2.37
N ASP A 33 -24.26 -16.41 -2.18
CA ASP A 33 -23.28 -16.79 -1.15
C ASP A 33 -22.32 -15.61 -0.84
N ALA A 34 -22.43 -15.01 0.36
CA ALA A 34 -21.52 -13.94 0.81
C ALA A 34 -20.39 -14.43 1.73
N ALA A 35 -20.43 -15.69 2.18
CA ALA A 35 -19.50 -16.22 3.18
C ALA A 35 -18.12 -16.57 2.59
N ASP A 36 -18.06 -17.25 1.45
CA ASP A 36 -16.82 -17.77 0.85
C ASP A 36 -15.90 -16.70 0.27
N SER A 37 -16.46 -15.59 -0.20
CA SER A 37 -15.72 -14.42 -0.69
C SER A 37 -14.90 -13.76 0.44
N SER A 38 -15.42 -13.75 1.67
CA SER A 38 -14.74 -13.11 2.80
C SER A 38 -13.52 -13.89 3.29
N ALA A 39 -13.61 -15.22 3.32
CA ALA A 39 -12.51 -16.10 3.71
C ALA A 39 -11.35 -16.02 2.71
N LEU A 40 -11.65 -16.08 1.41
CA LEU A 40 -10.65 -15.94 0.35
C LEU A 40 -10.02 -14.54 0.31
N LYS A 41 -10.79 -13.50 0.62
CA LYS A 41 -10.26 -12.12 0.72
C LYS A 41 -9.31 -11.97 1.91
N MET A 42 -9.63 -12.57 3.06
CA MET A 42 -8.75 -12.58 4.22
C MET A 42 -7.44 -13.33 3.95
N GLU A 43 -7.50 -14.47 3.25
CA GLU A 43 -6.29 -15.21 2.84
C GLU A 43 -5.43 -14.42 1.84
N LEU A 44 -6.07 -13.71 0.91
CA LEU A 44 -5.37 -12.84 -0.04
C LEU A 44 -4.68 -11.67 0.66
N ASP A 45 -5.35 -11.03 1.62
CA ASP A 45 -4.76 -9.94 2.40
C ASP A 45 -3.62 -10.44 3.30
N HIS A 46 -3.73 -11.67 3.83
CA HIS A 46 -2.66 -12.34 4.59
C HIS A 46 -1.46 -12.74 3.72
N LEU A 47 -1.69 -13.24 2.50
CA LEU A 47 -0.60 -13.51 1.56
C LEU A 47 0.08 -12.21 1.15
N LYS A 48 -0.68 -11.14 0.94
CA LYS A 48 -0.16 -9.83 0.56
C LYS A 48 0.70 -9.21 1.67
N SER A 49 0.32 -9.37 2.94
CA SER A 49 1.14 -8.91 4.06
C SER A 49 2.43 -9.72 4.20
N LYS A 50 2.38 -11.05 4.02
CA LYS A 50 3.58 -11.91 3.98
C LYS A 50 4.49 -11.57 2.80
N ILE A 51 3.95 -11.27 1.62
CA ILE A 51 4.74 -10.83 0.46
C ILE A 51 5.44 -9.53 0.77
N ARG A 52 4.75 -8.52 1.33
CA ARG A 52 5.37 -7.25 1.73
C ARG A 52 6.46 -7.42 2.79
N LEU A 53 6.26 -8.32 3.75
CA LEU A 53 7.25 -8.63 4.78
C LEU A 53 8.48 -9.34 4.19
N LEU A 54 8.27 -10.27 3.25
CA LEU A 54 9.36 -10.93 2.55
C LEU A 54 10.12 -9.96 1.64
N GLU A 55 9.40 -9.07 0.94
CA GLU A 55 10.00 -8.00 0.14
C GLU A 55 10.87 -7.09 1.02
N SER A 56 10.36 -6.63 2.17
CA SER A 56 11.15 -5.77 3.07
C SER A 56 12.39 -6.48 3.63
N ASN A 57 12.26 -7.77 3.98
CA ASN A 57 13.38 -8.56 4.47
C ASN A 57 14.43 -8.80 3.37
N VAL A 58 14.02 -9.02 2.12
CA VAL A 58 14.94 -9.12 0.97
C VAL A 58 15.64 -7.78 0.73
N GLU A 59 14.91 -6.66 0.78
CA GLU A 59 15.50 -5.31 0.64
C GLU A 59 16.52 -5.01 1.75
N GLU A 60 16.22 -5.44 2.99
CA GLU A 60 17.13 -5.34 4.13
C GLU A 60 18.38 -6.21 3.94
N LYS A 61 18.21 -7.47 3.51
CA LYS A 61 19.34 -8.37 3.21
C LYS A 61 20.21 -7.87 2.05
N ILE A 62 19.62 -7.24 1.04
CA ILE A 62 20.38 -6.60 -0.05
C ILE A 62 21.20 -5.42 0.48
N ARG A 63 20.64 -4.60 1.36
CA ARG A 63 21.38 -3.50 2.01
C ARG A 63 22.51 -4.03 2.88
N GLU A 64 22.25 -5.07 3.69
CA GLU A 64 23.25 -5.73 4.53
C GLU A 64 24.38 -6.38 3.71
N LEU A 65 24.06 -6.96 2.54
CA LEU A 65 25.07 -7.51 1.64
C LEU A 65 25.92 -6.40 1.02
N LYS A 66 25.33 -5.28 0.60
CA LYS A 66 26.10 -4.14 0.05
C LYS A 66 27.07 -3.56 1.07
N THR A 67 26.66 -3.39 2.33
CA THR A 67 27.56 -2.90 3.38
C THR A 67 28.69 -3.88 3.68
N LYS A 68 28.40 -5.19 3.68
CA LYS A 68 29.44 -6.23 3.80
C LYS A 68 30.41 -6.23 2.62
N ASP A 69 29.92 -6.01 1.40
CA ASP A 69 30.74 -5.96 0.19
C ASP A 69 31.68 -4.74 0.18
N GLU A 70 31.22 -3.58 0.65
CA GLU A 70 32.08 -2.40 0.85
C GLU A 70 33.14 -2.66 1.93
N MET A 71 32.77 -3.29 3.04
CA MET A 71 33.72 -3.65 4.09
C MET A 71 34.76 -4.67 3.60
N ILE A 72 34.37 -5.62 2.74
CA ILE A 72 35.30 -6.57 2.11
C ILE A 72 36.28 -5.82 1.22
N LYS A 73 35.82 -4.90 0.36
CA LYS A 73 36.71 -4.06 -0.47
C LYS A 73 37.71 -3.26 0.37
N GLN A 74 37.27 -2.71 1.50
CA GLN A 74 38.18 -2.02 2.42
C GLN A 74 39.23 -2.97 3.00
N LYS A 75 38.83 -4.19 3.40
CA LYS A 75 39.77 -5.20 3.91
C LYS A 75 40.74 -5.69 2.84
N ASP A 76 40.29 -5.90 1.61
CA ASP A 76 41.15 -6.31 0.49
C ASP A 76 42.20 -5.25 0.18
N LYS A 77 41.80 -3.96 0.18
CA LYS A 77 42.73 -2.85 0.03
C LYS A 77 43.79 -2.82 1.14
N ILE A 78 43.39 -3.04 2.39
CA ILE A 78 44.34 -3.13 3.52
C ILE A 78 45.28 -4.34 3.35
N ILE A 79 44.78 -5.48 2.87
CA ILE A 79 45.59 -6.67 2.63
C ILE A 79 46.61 -6.40 1.51
N GLU A 80 46.21 -5.72 0.44
CA GLU A 80 47.09 -5.33 -0.67
C GLU A 80 48.20 -4.38 -0.18
N GLU A 81 47.85 -3.33 0.56
CA GLU A 81 48.82 -2.40 1.17
C GLU A 81 49.80 -3.13 2.12
N LYS A 82 49.31 -4.09 2.90
CA LYS A 82 50.14 -4.91 3.80
C LYS A 82 51.02 -5.91 3.03
N SER A 83 50.51 -6.48 1.93
CA SER A 83 51.27 -7.36 1.05
C SER A 83 52.40 -6.61 0.37
N ASP A 84 52.15 -5.40 -0.14
CA ASP A 84 53.17 -4.54 -0.73
C ASP A 84 54.21 -4.12 0.30
N SER A 85 53.77 -3.80 1.53
CA SER A 85 54.68 -3.50 2.64
C SER A 85 55.55 -4.72 2.99
N MET A 86 54.98 -5.93 3.02
CA MET A 86 55.73 -7.16 3.26
C MET A 86 56.71 -7.47 2.13
N ALA A 87 56.31 -7.27 0.86
CA ALA A 87 57.19 -7.46 -0.29
C ALA A 87 58.37 -6.46 -0.26
N SER A 88 58.09 -5.20 0.07
CA SER A 88 59.11 -4.18 0.29
C SER A 88 60.08 -4.58 1.41
N LEU A 89 59.56 -4.93 2.59
CA LEU A 89 60.37 -5.39 3.72
C LEU A 89 61.17 -6.65 3.38
N HIS A 90 60.61 -7.60 2.61
CA HIS A 90 61.30 -8.81 2.18
C HIS A 90 62.42 -8.50 1.17
N SER A 91 62.24 -7.51 0.31
CA SER A 91 63.28 -7.01 -0.60
C SER A 91 64.40 -6.28 0.15
N GLU A 92 64.06 -5.50 1.18
CA GLU A 92 65.02 -4.88 2.09
C GLU A 92 65.80 -5.94 2.88
N LEU A 93 65.12 -6.96 3.43
CA LEU A 93 65.74 -8.08 4.14
C LEU A 93 66.70 -8.86 3.23
N SER A 94 66.30 -9.13 1.99
CA SER A 94 67.14 -9.79 0.98
C SER A 94 68.34 -8.92 0.58
N SER A 95 68.17 -7.60 0.53
CA SER A 95 69.27 -6.64 0.28
C SER A 95 70.26 -6.58 1.46
N LEU A 96 69.75 -6.71 2.69
CA LEU A 96 70.52 -6.71 3.93
C LEU A 96 71.24 -8.04 4.15
N GLN A 97 70.65 -9.16 3.76
CA GLN A 97 71.28 -10.48 3.76
C GLN A 97 72.45 -10.58 2.76
N LYS A 98 72.41 -9.82 1.66
CA LYS A 98 73.51 -9.67 0.70
C LYS A 98 74.62 -8.70 1.16
N LYS A 99 74.33 -7.83 2.14
CA LYS A 99 75.30 -6.95 2.84
C LYS A 99 75.62 -7.52 4.23
N GLY A 100 76.08 -8.77 4.26
CA GLY A 100 76.64 -9.35 5.47
C GLY A 100 78.00 -8.75 5.75
N THR A 101 78.08 -7.75 6.61
CA THR A 101 78.96 -7.67 7.80
C THR A 101 78.81 -6.33 8.51
N SER A 102 78.71 -6.41 9.85
CA SER A 102 78.80 -5.35 10.87
C SER A 102 77.83 -4.17 10.78
N ASP A 103 76.65 -4.35 11.37
CA ASP A 103 76.15 -3.50 12.47
C ASP A 103 74.84 -4.12 13.01
N ALA A 104 74.99 -5.19 13.79
CA ALA A 104 73.88 -6.03 14.25
C ALA A 104 73.30 -5.55 15.59
N GLU A 105 74.00 -4.69 16.32
CA GLU A 105 73.64 -4.34 17.70
C GLU A 105 72.79 -3.05 17.75
N GLU A 106 73.05 -2.06 16.88
CA GLU A 106 72.25 -0.82 16.83
C GLU A 106 70.86 -1.03 16.17
N ARG A 107 70.75 -1.99 15.23
CA ARG A 107 69.48 -2.32 14.56
C ARG A 107 68.54 -3.15 15.41
N VAL A 108 69.07 -4.04 16.27
CA VAL A 108 68.27 -4.82 17.22
C VAL A 108 67.68 -3.90 18.30
N GLY A 109 68.44 -2.90 18.77
CA GLY A 109 67.93 -1.87 19.67
C GLY A 109 66.76 -1.05 19.09
N LYS A 110 66.87 -0.59 17.84
CA LYS A 110 65.79 0.13 17.13
C LYS A 110 64.56 -0.75 16.85
N ALA A 111 64.76 -2.03 16.56
CA ALA A 111 63.67 -2.99 16.39
C ALA A 111 62.94 -3.29 17.71
N HIS A 112 63.67 -3.42 18.82
CA HIS A 112 63.06 -3.60 20.15
C HIS A 112 62.32 -2.36 20.63
N ALA A 113 62.83 -1.14 20.36
CA ALA A 113 62.12 0.10 20.66
C ALA A 113 60.80 0.19 19.88
N LYS A 114 60.80 -0.14 18.59
CA LYS A 114 59.57 -0.20 17.75
C LYS A 114 58.61 -1.28 18.24
N ALA A 115 59.11 -2.45 18.66
CA ALA A 115 58.29 -3.52 19.20
C ALA A 115 57.60 -3.10 20.51
N LEU A 116 58.31 -2.39 21.41
CA LEU A 116 57.72 -1.85 22.64
C LEU A 116 56.68 -0.76 22.36
N GLU A 117 56.91 0.10 21.36
CA GLU A 117 55.95 1.12 20.95
C GLU A 117 54.68 0.49 20.35
N LEU A 118 54.82 -0.52 19.49
CA LEU A 118 53.71 -1.29 18.95
C LEU A 118 52.95 -2.06 20.04
N GLN A 119 53.66 -2.65 21.01
CA GLN A 119 53.05 -3.30 22.17
C GLN A 119 52.17 -2.32 22.95
N LYS A 120 52.65 -1.10 23.20
CA LYS A 120 51.90 -0.05 23.89
C LYS A 120 50.67 0.39 23.10
N GLN A 121 50.76 0.45 21.77
CA GLN A 121 49.59 0.74 20.91
C GLN A 121 48.56 -0.41 20.96
N VAL A 122 49.01 -1.66 20.96
CA VAL A 122 48.13 -2.83 21.09
C VAL A 122 47.42 -2.84 22.44
N ASP A 123 48.13 -2.54 23.53
CA ASP A 123 47.56 -2.49 24.87
C ASP A 123 46.53 -1.35 24.99
N ASN A 124 46.80 -0.18 24.43
CA ASN A 124 45.84 0.93 24.36
C ASN A 124 44.58 0.52 23.56
N LEU A 125 44.75 -0.02 22.36
CA LEU A 125 43.62 -0.48 21.52
C LEU A 125 42.79 -1.57 22.21
N LYS A 126 43.43 -2.45 22.97
CA LYS A 126 42.74 -3.48 23.76
C LYS A 126 41.85 -2.85 24.83
N THR A 127 42.36 -1.86 25.56
CA THR A 127 41.55 -1.16 26.59
C THR A 127 40.39 -0.36 25.99
N GLU A 128 40.59 0.29 24.84
CA GLU A 128 39.51 0.98 24.11
C GLU A 128 38.43 -0.01 23.63
N LEU A 129 38.84 -1.18 23.13
CA LEU A 129 37.93 -2.23 22.68
C LEU A 129 37.11 -2.79 23.85
N GLU A 130 37.72 -3.01 25.01
CA GLU A 130 37.01 -3.42 26.24
C GLU A 130 36.01 -2.35 26.72
N ALA A 131 36.36 -1.06 26.65
CA ALA A 131 35.43 0.02 26.97
C ALA A 131 34.25 0.07 26.00
N LYS A 132 34.51 -0.10 24.70
CA LYS A 132 33.47 -0.16 23.64
C LYS A 132 32.56 -1.37 23.79
N LEU A 133 33.08 -2.52 24.21
CA LEU A 133 32.27 -3.71 24.53
C LEU A 133 31.29 -3.43 25.68
N LYS A 134 31.76 -2.81 26.77
CA LYS A 134 30.89 -2.43 27.90
C LYS A 134 29.80 -1.44 27.49
N GLU A 135 30.14 -0.47 26.64
CA GLU A 135 29.16 0.47 26.07
C GLU A 135 28.13 -0.26 25.19
N LYS A 136 28.58 -1.23 24.38
CA LYS A 136 27.71 -2.09 23.56
C LYS A 136 26.72 -2.87 24.43
N ASP A 137 27.19 -3.51 25.49
CA ASP A 137 26.36 -4.30 26.41
C ASP A 137 25.34 -3.43 27.14
N TYR A 138 25.73 -2.22 27.55
CA TYR A 138 24.81 -1.24 28.11
C TYR A 138 23.72 -0.83 27.11
N LEU A 139 24.09 -0.53 25.86
CA LEU A 139 23.14 -0.19 24.81
C LEU A 139 22.21 -1.36 24.45
N GLU A 140 22.73 -2.59 24.43
CA GLU A 140 21.96 -3.82 24.21
C GLU A 140 20.93 -4.05 25.33
N SER A 141 21.32 -3.83 26.59
CA SER A 141 20.38 -3.88 27.72
C SER A 141 19.28 -2.80 27.64
N ARG A 142 19.62 -1.62 27.11
CA ARG A 142 18.66 -0.53 26.90
C ARG A 142 17.71 -0.83 25.74
N ALA A 143 18.23 -1.42 24.65
CA ALA A 143 17.45 -1.82 23.49
C ALA A 143 16.44 -2.91 23.86
N THR A 144 16.87 -3.97 24.55
CA THR A 144 15.99 -5.05 25.04
C THR A 144 14.91 -4.53 25.99
N LYS A 145 15.25 -3.59 26.89
CA LYS A 145 14.26 -2.94 27.77
C LYS A 145 13.24 -2.10 26.99
N ALA A 146 13.67 -1.41 25.92
CA ALA A 146 12.77 -0.66 25.05
C ALA A 146 11.86 -1.58 24.22
N GLU A 147 12.40 -2.69 23.73
CA GLU A 147 11.66 -3.72 23.00
C GLU A 147 10.58 -4.36 23.87
N ASN A 148 10.89 -4.70 25.12
CA ASN A 148 9.92 -5.23 26.07
C ASN A 148 8.77 -4.25 26.34
N LYS A 149 9.06 -2.95 26.49
CA LYS A 149 8.03 -1.91 26.62
C LYS A 149 7.18 -1.76 25.36
N LEU A 150 7.79 -1.87 24.18
CA LEU A 150 7.07 -1.84 22.90
C LEU A 150 6.09 -3.02 22.80
N ASN A 151 6.53 -4.21 23.20
CA ASN A 151 5.70 -5.40 23.22
C ASN A 151 4.53 -5.27 24.21
N GLU A 152 4.77 -4.70 25.40
CA GLU A 152 3.72 -4.41 26.38
C GLU A 152 2.68 -3.41 25.82
N LEU A 153 3.13 -2.31 25.23
CA LEU A 153 2.23 -1.32 24.59
C LEU A 153 1.46 -1.93 23.41
N ASN A 154 2.08 -2.82 22.64
CA ASN A 154 1.42 -3.50 21.52
C ASN A 154 0.31 -4.44 22.02
N LEU A 155 0.54 -5.18 23.11
CA LEU A 155 -0.49 -6.00 23.77
C LEU A 155 -1.65 -5.13 24.30
N GLN A 156 -1.35 -3.98 24.90
CA GLN A 156 -2.38 -3.04 25.34
C GLN A 156 -3.20 -2.49 24.16
N LEU A 157 -2.54 -2.15 23.05
CA LEU A 157 -3.20 -1.67 21.83
C LEU A 157 -4.13 -2.74 21.24
N GLU A 158 -3.69 -3.99 21.18
CA GLU A 158 -4.50 -5.11 20.69
C GLU A 158 -5.74 -5.34 21.56
N ASN A 159 -5.59 -5.28 22.89
CA ASN A 159 -6.71 -5.38 23.81
C ASN A 159 -7.72 -4.24 23.65
N LEU A 160 -7.25 -3.00 23.50
CA LEU A 160 -8.13 -1.85 23.22
C LEU A 160 -8.86 -2.00 21.88
N GLN A 161 -8.18 -2.51 20.85
CA GLN A 161 -8.80 -2.76 19.55
C GLN A 161 -9.91 -3.82 19.64
N LYS A 162 -9.72 -4.87 20.45
CA LYS A 162 -10.75 -5.89 20.72
C LYS A 162 -11.97 -5.29 21.42
N ILE A 163 -11.75 -4.49 22.46
CA ILE A 163 -12.83 -3.80 23.19
C ILE A 163 -13.60 -2.86 22.27
N ASN A 164 -12.91 -2.09 21.43
CA ASN A 164 -13.55 -1.15 20.52
C ASN A 164 -14.43 -1.89 19.48
N LYS A 165 -13.93 -2.97 18.87
CA LYS A 165 -14.73 -3.83 17.97
C LYS A 165 -15.96 -4.40 18.68
N GLU A 166 -15.84 -4.79 19.94
CA GLU A 166 -16.98 -5.27 20.72
C GLU A 166 -18.03 -4.17 20.95
N GLN A 167 -17.58 -2.94 21.25
CA GLN A 167 -18.46 -1.78 21.41
C GLN A 167 -19.14 -1.38 20.09
N GLU A 168 -18.42 -1.37 18.97
CA GLU A 168 -18.98 -1.12 17.63
C GLU A 168 -20.07 -2.15 17.28
N ASN A 169 -19.83 -3.43 17.58
CA ASN A 169 -20.81 -4.49 17.36
C ASN A 169 -22.06 -4.31 18.24
N LYS A 170 -21.90 -3.90 19.50
CA LYS A 170 -23.02 -3.59 20.41
C LYS A 170 -23.82 -2.40 19.88
N LEU A 171 -23.15 -1.32 19.46
CA LEU A 171 -23.77 -0.14 18.87
C LEU A 171 -24.56 -0.49 17.61
N ALA A 172 -23.97 -1.25 16.69
CA ALA A 172 -24.63 -1.68 15.46
C ALA A 172 -25.89 -2.52 15.74
N LYS A 173 -25.87 -3.40 16.76
CA LYS A 173 -27.06 -4.16 17.18
C LYS A 173 -28.15 -3.23 17.73
N THR A 174 -27.79 -2.27 18.58
CA THR A 174 -28.75 -1.31 19.13
C THR A 174 -29.32 -0.38 18.06
N GLU A 175 -28.51 0.01 17.07
CA GLU A 175 -28.96 0.87 15.96
C GLU A 175 -29.94 0.14 15.05
N ARG A 176 -29.71 -1.14 14.75
CA ARG A 176 -30.66 -1.97 13.98
C ARG A 176 -31.98 -2.14 14.73
N ALA A 177 -31.92 -2.46 16.03
CA ALA A 177 -33.13 -2.59 16.85
C ALA A 177 -33.93 -1.28 16.89
N LEU A 178 -33.24 -0.15 16.98
CA LEU A 178 -33.86 1.17 16.93
C LEU A 178 -34.52 1.43 15.57
N LYS A 179 -33.84 1.16 14.45
CA LYS A 179 -34.41 1.32 13.10
C LYS A 179 -35.66 0.45 12.89
N ILE A 180 -35.62 -0.81 13.31
CA ILE A 180 -36.78 -1.71 13.25
C ILE A 180 -37.93 -1.12 14.07
N ALA A 181 -37.66 -0.67 15.30
CA ALA A 181 -38.69 -0.06 16.14
C ALA A 181 -39.27 1.24 15.53
N GLU A 182 -38.45 2.05 14.86
CA GLU A 182 -38.90 3.25 14.13
C GLU A 182 -39.78 2.90 12.93
N GLU A 183 -39.38 1.90 12.12
CA GLU A 183 -40.15 1.41 10.97
C GLU A 183 -41.50 0.79 11.41
N GLU A 184 -41.49 -0.04 12.44
CA GLU A 184 -42.70 -0.64 13.03
C GLU A 184 -43.64 0.44 13.58
N LEU A 185 -43.11 1.48 14.23
CA LEU A 185 -43.89 2.61 14.71
C LEU A 185 -44.54 3.37 13.54
N ILE A 186 -43.79 3.68 12.48
CA ILE A 186 -44.32 4.38 11.30
C ILE A 186 -45.42 3.53 10.64
N LYS A 187 -45.18 2.22 10.48
CA LYS A 187 -46.17 1.29 9.92
C LYS A 187 -47.43 1.22 10.78
N ALA A 188 -47.29 1.05 12.10
CA ALA A 188 -48.42 1.01 13.02
C ALA A 188 -49.23 2.31 13.00
N LYS A 189 -48.57 3.47 12.88
CA LYS A 189 -49.25 4.76 12.69
C LYS A 189 -50.02 4.80 11.38
N PHE A 190 -49.40 4.39 10.27
CA PHE A 190 -50.05 4.38 8.97
C PHE A 190 -51.27 3.44 8.96
N ASP A 191 -51.11 2.21 9.45
CA ASP A 191 -52.18 1.22 9.56
C ASP A 191 -53.33 1.73 10.45
N ALA A 192 -53.02 2.37 11.59
CA ALA A 192 -54.01 2.97 12.47
C ALA A 192 -54.76 4.12 11.77
N THR A 193 -54.07 4.99 11.02
CA THR A 193 -54.71 6.07 10.26
C THR A 193 -55.55 5.56 9.10
N SER A 194 -55.09 4.54 8.37
CA SER A 194 -55.84 3.92 7.27
C SER A 194 -57.11 3.27 7.78
N LYS A 195 -57.01 2.44 8.82
CA LYS A 195 -58.17 1.81 9.45
C LYS A 195 -59.12 2.86 10.01
N ALA A 196 -58.62 3.93 10.64
CA ALA A 196 -59.48 5.01 11.13
C ALA A 196 -60.27 5.69 9.99
N ASN A 197 -59.66 5.90 8.83
CA ASN A 197 -60.32 6.47 7.65
C ASN A 197 -61.35 5.52 7.04
N GLU A 198 -61.00 4.24 6.83
CA GLU A 198 -61.95 3.20 6.37
C GLU A 198 -63.17 3.11 7.29
N LEU A 199 -62.90 3.12 8.60
CA LEU A 199 -63.93 3.06 9.63
C LEU A 199 -64.81 4.33 9.57
N MET A 200 -64.24 5.51 9.38
CA MET A 200 -64.98 6.77 9.24
C MET A 200 -65.85 6.79 7.98
N GLU A 201 -65.37 6.25 6.85
CA GLU A 201 -66.13 6.13 5.60
C GLU A 201 -67.33 5.18 5.76
N VAL A 202 -67.10 3.95 6.26
CA VAL A 202 -68.16 2.95 6.49
C VAL A 202 -69.18 3.42 7.52
N HIS A 203 -68.73 4.14 8.56
CA HIS A 203 -69.59 4.61 9.63
C HIS A 203 -70.47 5.81 9.27
N SER A 204 -70.07 6.65 8.32
CA SER A 204 -70.86 7.80 7.88
C SER A 204 -72.21 7.42 7.23
N ALA A 205 -72.35 6.17 6.75
CA ALA A 205 -73.54 5.69 6.05
C ALA A 205 -74.36 4.62 6.82
N TRP A 206 -73.85 4.05 7.92
CA TRP A 206 -74.48 2.89 8.57
C TRP A 206 -74.62 2.96 10.11
N LEU A 207 -73.94 3.86 10.82
CA LEU A 207 -74.06 3.91 12.28
C LEU A 207 -75.40 4.52 12.74
N PRO A 208 -76.18 3.82 13.57
CA PRO A 208 -77.31 4.44 14.27
C PRO A 208 -76.84 5.63 15.12
N PRO A 209 -77.61 6.74 15.20
CA PRO A 209 -77.21 7.95 15.93
C PRO A 209 -76.78 7.72 17.38
N TRP A 210 -77.37 6.74 18.07
CA TRP A 210 -77.01 6.40 19.45
C TRP A 210 -75.59 5.81 19.59
N LEU A 211 -75.13 5.03 18.60
CA LEU A 211 -73.81 4.39 18.61
C LEU A 211 -72.71 5.39 18.20
N ALA A 212 -72.98 6.28 17.25
CA ALA A 212 -72.09 7.39 16.91
C ALA A 212 -71.85 8.31 18.12
N THR A 213 -72.90 8.62 18.87
CA THR A 213 -72.81 9.42 20.10
C THR A 213 -71.92 8.72 21.15
N GLN A 214 -72.02 7.40 21.27
CA GLN A 214 -71.21 6.63 22.23
C GLN A 214 -69.74 6.50 21.81
N LEU A 215 -69.45 6.39 20.50
CA LEU A 215 -68.08 6.41 19.98
C LEU A 215 -67.41 7.77 20.19
N ILE A 216 -68.12 8.88 19.97
CA ILE A 216 -67.63 10.23 20.25
C ILE A 216 -67.32 10.38 21.75
N ARG A 217 -68.19 9.84 22.61
CA ARG A 217 -67.99 9.86 24.08
C ARG A 217 -66.78 9.02 24.50
N GLY A 218 -66.58 7.85 23.89
CA GLY A 218 -65.40 7.00 24.10
C GLY A 218 -64.10 7.66 23.61
N GLN A 219 -64.12 8.29 22.43
CA GLN A 219 -62.99 9.04 21.88
C GLN A 219 -62.60 10.20 22.80
N ALA A 220 -63.58 10.99 23.28
CA ALA A 220 -63.33 12.08 24.22
C ALA A 220 -62.74 11.56 25.56
N PHE A 221 -63.19 10.41 26.05
CA PHE A 221 -62.63 9.77 27.24
C PHE A 221 -61.18 9.31 27.05
N ILE A 222 -60.87 8.66 25.92
CA ILE A 222 -59.49 8.23 25.61
C ILE A 222 -58.58 9.46 25.42
N GLN A 223 -59.05 10.49 24.73
CA GLN A 223 -58.28 11.71 24.48
C GLN A 223 -58.00 12.47 25.78
N THR A 224 -58.98 12.58 26.69
CA THR A 224 -58.78 13.20 28.00
C THR A 224 -57.81 12.40 28.85
N HIS A 225 -57.91 11.06 28.88
CA HIS A 225 -56.99 10.20 29.63
C HIS A 225 -55.57 10.21 29.05
N TRP A 226 -55.42 10.21 27.72
CA TRP A 226 -54.13 10.37 27.04
C TRP A 226 -53.48 11.71 27.38
N ASN A 227 -54.24 12.80 27.35
CA ASN A 227 -53.70 14.12 27.69
C ASN A 227 -53.34 14.25 29.17
N LEU A 228 -54.09 13.60 30.07
CA LEU A 228 -53.85 13.67 31.51
C LEU A 228 -52.67 12.79 31.97
N HIS A 229 -52.50 11.60 31.39
CA HIS A 229 -51.51 10.62 31.87
C HIS A 229 -50.51 10.17 30.81
N GLY A 230 -50.93 10.00 29.55
CA GLY A 230 -50.07 9.50 28.48
C GLY A 230 -49.05 10.53 27.99
N LYS A 231 -49.52 11.72 27.62
CA LYS A 231 -48.72 12.81 27.08
C LYS A 231 -47.62 13.28 28.04
N PRO A 232 -47.89 13.55 29.34
CA PRO A 232 -46.84 13.99 30.26
C PRO A 232 -45.73 12.95 30.45
N ASN A 233 -46.08 11.65 30.47
CA ASN A 233 -45.10 10.58 30.59
C ASN A 233 -44.22 10.46 29.34
N MET A 234 -44.80 10.60 28.15
CA MET A 234 -44.04 10.61 26.88
C MET A 234 -43.13 11.83 26.79
N ASP A 235 -43.63 13.02 27.15
CA ASP A 235 -42.84 14.25 27.15
C ASP A 235 -41.65 14.15 28.14
N MET A 236 -41.86 13.54 29.31
CA MET A 236 -40.79 13.27 30.28
C MET A 236 -39.72 12.31 29.73
N VAL A 237 -40.11 11.26 29.00
CA VAL A 237 -39.15 10.33 28.37
C VAL A 237 -38.32 11.04 27.30
N ILE A 238 -38.97 11.85 26.46
CA ILE A 238 -38.31 12.66 25.43
C ILE A 238 -37.32 13.64 26.08
N GLN A 239 -37.75 14.33 27.15
CA GLN A 239 -36.89 15.26 27.89
C GLN A 239 -35.65 14.55 28.48
N LYS A 240 -35.83 13.40 29.14
CA LYS A 240 -34.70 12.62 29.68
C LYS A 240 -33.74 12.14 28.59
N ALA A 241 -34.25 11.76 27.41
CA ALA A 241 -33.40 11.40 26.28
C ALA A 241 -32.56 12.60 25.79
N LEU A 242 -33.17 13.79 25.70
CA LEU A 242 -32.47 15.03 25.32
C LEU A 242 -31.42 15.44 26.36
N GLU A 243 -31.73 15.32 27.65
CA GLU A 243 -30.78 15.58 28.74
C GLU A 243 -29.57 14.64 28.69
N LYS A 244 -29.79 13.33 28.49
CA LYS A 244 -28.70 12.35 28.36
C LYS A 244 -27.83 12.60 27.12
N LYS A 245 -28.43 13.00 25.99
CA LYS A 245 -27.69 13.45 24.80
C LYS A 245 -26.83 14.68 25.09
N ALA A 246 -27.37 15.68 25.80
CA ALA A 246 -26.64 16.87 26.18
C ALA A 246 -25.47 16.55 27.14
N LEU A 247 -25.67 15.66 28.10
CA LEU A 247 -24.62 15.16 29.00
C LEU A 247 -23.50 14.44 28.23
N ALA A 248 -23.85 13.57 27.27
CA ALA A 248 -22.88 12.89 26.43
C ALA A 248 -22.05 13.89 25.59
N LYS A 249 -22.69 14.93 25.06
CA LYS A 249 -21.99 16.00 24.33
C LYS A 249 -21.02 16.79 25.24
N LYS A 250 -21.46 17.16 26.45
CA LYS A 250 -20.60 17.84 27.44
C LYS A 250 -19.43 16.98 27.90
N TRP A 251 -19.61 15.67 28.02
CA TRP A 251 -18.54 14.72 28.36
C TRP A 251 -17.51 14.60 27.23
N ALA A 252 -17.94 14.56 25.96
CA ALA A 252 -17.05 14.41 24.82
C ALA A 252 -16.25 15.68 24.48
N GLU A 253 -16.81 16.86 24.76
CA GLU A 253 -16.21 18.16 24.43
C GLU A 253 -14.78 18.39 25.00
N PRO A 254 -14.48 18.13 26.29
CA PRO A 254 -13.13 18.27 26.84
C PRO A 254 -12.13 17.29 26.24
N HIS A 255 -12.55 16.05 25.94
CA HIS A 255 -11.69 15.05 25.30
C HIS A 255 -11.36 15.43 23.85
N MET A 256 -12.34 15.93 23.10
CA MET A 256 -12.15 16.43 21.74
C MET A 256 -11.21 17.65 21.71
N LYS A 257 -11.42 18.59 22.65
CA LYS A 257 -10.54 19.76 22.81
C LYS A 257 -9.11 19.31 23.17
N ALA A 258 -8.93 18.36 24.08
CA ALA A 258 -7.61 17.84 24.45
C ALA A 258 -6.89 17.14 23.29
N ILE A 259 -7.61 16.37 22.46
CA ILE A 259 -7.04 15.76 21.24
C ILE A 259 -6.59 16.85 20.28
N LYS A 260 -7.43 17.86 20.03
CA LYS A 260 -7.11 18.97 19.14
C LYS A 260 -5.94 19.82 19.64
N THR A 261 -5.85 20.09 20.94
CA THR A 261 -4.85 21.03 21.48
C THR A 261 -3.54 20.38 21.89
N LYS A 262 -3.52 19.10 22.29
CA LYS A 262 -2.29 18.41 22.73
C LYS A 262 -1.69 17.53 21.65
N TRP A 263 -2.51 16.77 20.92
CA TRP A 263 -2.00 15.77 19.99
C TRP A 263 -1.76 16.35 18.60
N VAL A 264 -2.70 17.14 18.07
CA VAL A 264 -2.53 17.76 16.74
C VAL A 264 -1.40 18.79 16.74
N SER A 265 -1.26 19.57 17.82
CA SER A 265 -0.15 20.54 17.98
C SER A 265 1.19 19.83 18.15
N ALA A 266 1.30 18.85 19.04
CA ALA A 266 2.55 18.11 19.25
C ALA A 266 2.98 17.35 17.99
N ALA A 267 2.03 16.76 17.25
CA ALA A 267 2.31 16.12 15.98
C ALA A 267 2.80 17.14 14.94
N LYS A 268 2.22 18.35 14.90
CA LYS A 268 2.67 19.43 14.01
C LYS A 268 4.08 19.90 14.36
N ASP A 269 4.37 20.10 15.65
CA ASP A 269 5.67 20.57 16.11
C ASP A 269 6.76 19.51 15.86
N GLN A 270 6.45 18.23 16.11
CA GLN A 270 7.34 17.12 15.77
C GLN A 270 7.56 16.98 14.26
N TRP A 271 6.53 17.19 13.46
CA TRP A 271 6.65 17.14 12.00
C TRP A 271 7.50 18.28 11.46
N VAL A 272 7.33 19.50 12.00
CA VAL A 272 8.19 20.64 11.65
C VAL A 272 9.63 20.33 12.02
N ALA A 273 9.92 19.86 13.23
CA ALA A 273 11.29 19.52 13.66
C ALA A 273 11.97 18.44 12.80
N VAL A 274 11.22 17.40 12.41
CA VAL A 274 11.71 16.37 11.49
C VAL A 274 11.99 16.96 10.11
N THR A 275 11.12 17.87 9.63
CA THR A 275 11.31 18.54 8.35
C THR A 275 12.56 19.42 8.37
N THR A 276 12.76 20.25 9.41
CA THR A 276 13.95 21.11 9.54
C THR A 276 15.25 20.31 9.63
N TYR A 277 15.22 19.14 10.25
CA TYR A 277 16.41 18.27 10.34
C TYR A 277 16.68 17.54 9.03
N ALA A 278 15.65 16.98 8.38
CA ALA A 278 15.81 16.13 7.20
C ALA A 278 16.04 16.93 5.91
N GLU A 279 15.43 18.10 5.77
CA GLU A 279 15.51 18.95 4.57
C GLU A 279 16.95 19.26 4.11
N PRO A 280 17.87 19.74 4.97
CA PRO A 280 19.24 20.03 4.54
C PRO A 280 20.02 18.76 4.15
N HIS A 281 19.74 17.62 4.78
CA HIS A 281 20.39 16.35 4.43
C HIS A 281 19.90 15.79 3.10
N VAL A 282 18.60 15.92 2.81
CA VAL A 282 18.02 15.53 1.52
C VAL A 282 18.58 16.44 0.43
N GLN A 283 18.55 17.76 0.60
CA GLN A 283 19.10 18.71 -0.37
C GLN A 283 20.60 18.46 -0.63
N SER A 284 21.39 18.19 0.42
CA SER A 284 22.81 17.81 0.32
C SER A 284 23.03 16.51 -0.45
N LEU A 285 22.25 15.47 -0.16
CA LEU A 285 22.32 14.19 -0.89
C LEU A 285 21.91 14.36 -2.35
N THR A 286 20.86 15.13 -2.63
CA THR A 286 20.42 15.44 -3.99
C THR A 286 21.48 16.21 -4.76
N ALA A 287 22.10 17.23 -4.17
CA ALA A 287 23.18 17.99 -4.80
C ALA A 287 24.38 17.08 -5.12
N LYS A 288 24.83 16.27 -4.14
CA LYS A 288 25.95 15.33 -4.34
C LYS A 288 25.65 14.27 -5.38
N THR A 289 24.42 13.75 -5.43
CA THR A 289 24.05 12.76 -6.46
C THR A 289 23.99 13.37 -7.85
N VAL A 290 23.52 14.61 -7.99
CA VAL A 290 23.57 15.35 -9.27
C VAL A 290 25.01 15.59 -9.70
N GLU A 291 25.89 16.02 -8.80
CA GLU A 291 27.32 16.20 -9.10
C GLU A 291 27.99 14.89 -9.53
N ILE A 292 27.80 13.81 -8.78
CA ILE A 292 28.33 12.48 -9.13
C ILE A 292 27.78 12.02 -10.47
N TYR A 293 26.50 12.27 -10.74
CA TYR A 293 25.87 11.92 -12.00
C TYR A 293 26.48 12.71 -13.17
N GLU A 294 26.61 14.04 -13.07
CA GLU A 294 27.23 14.86 -14.10
C GLU A 294 28.70 14.50 -14.34
N VAL A 295 29.47 14.25 -13.28
CA VAL A 295 30.87 13.78 -13.38
C VAL A 295 30.94 12.41 -14.06
N SER A 296 30.04 11.48 -13.69
CA SER A 296 29.99 10.15 -14.31
C SER A 296 29.62 10.25 -15.80
N LYS A 297 28.64 11.09 -16.14
CA LYS A 297 28.22 11.35 -17.51
C LYS A 297 29.36 11.94 -18.32
N ALA A 298 30.05 12.96 -17.80
CA ALA A 298 31.21 13.58 -18.46
C ALA A 298 32.35 12.57 -18.69
N THR A 299 32.60 11.67 -17.73
CA THR A 299 33.65 10.64 -17.81
C THR A 299 33.31 9.53 -18.82
N ILE A 300 32.03 9.14 -18.88
CA ILE A 300 31.56 8.04 -19.72
C ILE A 300 31.31 8.50 -21.17
N THR A 301 30.92 9.77 -21.38
CA THR A 301 30.65 10.34 -22.72
C THR A 301 31.75 10.05 -23.76
N PRO A 302 33.05 10.28 -23.52
CA PRO A 302 34.08 9.98 -24.51
C PRO A 302 34.22 8.47 -24.81
N HIS A 303 33.92 7.60 -23.84
CA HIS A 303 33.94 6.15 -24.03
C HIS A 303 32.76 5.68 -24.87
N ILE A 304 31.57 6.26 -24.66
CA ILE A 304 30.39 6.01 -25.49
C ILE A 304 30.64 6.47 -26.92
N ILE A 305 31.22 7.66 -27.12
CA ILE A 305 31.56 8.16 -28.46
C ILE A 305 32.55 7.21 -29.13
N LYS A 306 33.59 6.75 -28.44
CA LYS A 306 34.57 5.79 -28.98
C LYS A 306 33.97 4.43 -29.32
N VAL A 307 33.05 3.91 -28.49
CA VAL A 307 32.29 2.69 -28.80
C VAL A 307 31.36 2.93 -29.99
N GLN A 308 30.72 4.10 -30.07
CA GLN A 308 29.85 4.44 -31.18
C GLN A 308 30.65 4.55 -32.49
N GLU A 309 31.78 5.25 -32.50
CA GLU A 309 32.68 5.37 -33.66
C GLU A 309 33.24 4.01 -34.11
N THR A 310 33.53 3.10 -33.17
CA THR A 310 34.01 1.76 -33.52
C THR A 310 32.90 0.85 -34.03
N VAL A 311 31.67 0.99 -33.52
CA VAL A 311 30.52 0.17 -33.89
C VAL A 311 29.81 0.68 -35.15
N ASP A 312 29.84 2.00 -35.41
CA ASP A 312 29.19 2.62 -36.56
C ASP A 312 29.59 2.01 -37.92
N PRO A 313 30.87 1.77 -38.26
CA PRO A 313 31.23 1.12 -39.52
C PRO A 313 30.64 -0.29 -39.66
N TYR A 314 30.59 -1.08 -38.59
CA TYR A 314 29.94 -2.40 -38.60
C TYR A 314 28.42 -2.28 -38.79
N PHE A 315 27.78 -1.29 -38.16
CA PHE A 315 26.36 -1.02 -38.37
C PHE A 315 26.06 -0.53 -39.79
N GLN A 316 26.91 0.31 -40.38
CA GLN A 316 26.75 0.75 -41.76
C GLN A 316 26.94 -0.40 -42.74
N GLU A 317 27.86 -1.31 -42.47
CA GLU A 317 28.06 -2.52 -43.27
C GLU A 317 26.87 -3.48 -43.15
N ALA A 318 26.43 -3.78 -41.92
CA ALA A 318 25.21 -4.55 -41.68
C ALA A 318 23.97 -3.90 -42.31
N LYS A 319 23.89 -2.56 -42.31
CA LYS A 319 22.84 -1.79 -42.98
C LYS A 319 22.92 -1.93 -44.50
N LYS A 320 24.11 -1.95 -45.11
CA LYS A 320 24.28 -2.22 -46.56
C LYS A 320 23.79 -3.62 -46.92
N PHE A 321 24.11 -4.62 -46.10
CA PHE A 321 23.66 -6.00 -46.31
C PHE A 321 22.17 -6.19 -46.07
N SER A 322 21.61 -5.58 -45.02
CA SER A 322 20.21 -5.78 -44.62
C SER A 322 19.22 -4.89 -45.37
N LYS A 323 19.61 -3.67 -45.80
CA LYS A 323 18.76 -2.75 -46.57
C LYS A 323 18.00 -3.42 -47.71
N PRO A 324 18.64 -4.14 -48.66
CA PRO A 324 17.92 -4.72 -49.79
C PRO A 324 16.87 -5.74 -49.35
N TYR A 325 17.12 -6.50 -48.28
CA TYR A 325 16.14 -7.46 -47.74
C TYR A 325 15.00 -6.76 -46.98
N ILE A 326 15.32 -5.72 -46.20
CA ILE A 326 14.31 -4.90 -45.52
C ILE A 326 13.44 -4.18 -46.56
N ASP A 327 14.04 -3.64 -47.62
CA ASP A 327 13.34 -2.98 -48.72
C ASP A 327 12.49 -3.97 -49.53
N GLN A 328 12.96 -5.21 -49.74
CA GLN A 328 12.16 -6.28 -50.33
C GLN A 328 10.96 -6.68 -49.46
N VAL A 329 11.16 -6.85 -48.15
CA VAL A 329 10.07 -7.14 -47.22
C VAL A 329 9.11 -5.97 -47.14
N ALA A 330 9.60 -4.73 -47.11
CA ALA A 330 8.78 -3.53 -47.09
C ALA A 330 7.98 -3.36 -48.39
N THR A 331 8.58 -3.60 -49.56
CA THR A 331 7.90 -3.53 -50.87
C THR A 331 6.87 -4.64 -51.04
N LEU A 332 7.17 -5.86 -50.61
CA LEU A 332 6.23 -6.98 -50.60
C LEU A 332 5.07 -6.76 -49.62
N ALA A 333 5.36 -6.21 -48.44
CA ALA A 333 4.36 -5.93 -47.42
C ALA A 333 3.52 -4.69 -47.75
N LYS A 334 4.04 -3.73 -48.53
CA LYS A 334 3.38 -2.46 -48.88
C LYS A 334 1.93 -2.63 -49.35
N PRO A 335 1.62 -3.45 -50.38
CA PRO A 335 0.24 -3.61 -50.84
C PRO A 335 -0.68 -4.26 -49.78
N HIS A 336 -0.15 -5.13 -48.93
CA HIS A 336 -0.92 -5.78 -47.87
C HIS A 336 -1.20 -4.82 -46.71
N VAL A 337 -0.20 -4.03 -46.31
CA VAL A 337 -0.35 -2.99 -45.28
C VAL A 337 -1.28 -1.88 -45.78
N ASP A 338 -1.16 -1.46 -47.03
CA ASP A 338 -2.04 -0.46 -47.64
C ASP A 338 -3.48 -0.98 -47.68
N LYS A 339 -3.70 -2.23 -48.09
CA LYS A 339 -5.03 -2.87 -48.07
C LYS A 339 -5.60 -2.98 -46.67
N ILE A 340 -4.80 -3.38 -45.68
CA ILE A 340 -5.21 -3.43 -44.27
C ILE A 340 -5.53 -2.02 -43.77
N SER A 341 -4.74 -1.00 -44.12
CA SER A 341 -4.97 0.38 -43.71
C SER A 341 -6.29 0.94 -44.28
N VAL A 342 -6.60 0.63 -45.53
CA VAL A 342 -7.85 1.06 -46.19
C VAL A 342 -9.06 0.38 -45.54
N VAL A 343 -8.96 -0.91 -45.25
CA VAL A 343 -10.02 -1.67 -44.56
C VAL A 343 -10.18 -1.22 -43.10
N MET A 344 -9.09 -0.87 -42.42
CA MET A 344 -9.10 -0.42 -41.02
C MET A 344 -9.56 1.03 -40.86
N LYS A 345 -9.37 1.91 -41.85
CA LYS A 345 -9.75 3.35 -41.80
C LYS A 345 -11.15 3.61 -41.21
N PRO A 346 -12.24 2.95 -41.63
CA PRO A 346 -13.56 3.17 -41.03
C PRO A 346 -13.60 2.75 -39.55
N TYR A 347 -12.98 1.64 -39.18
CA TYR A 347 -12.89 1.18 -37.79
C TYR A 347 -12.05 2.11 -36.93
N THR A 348 -10.94 2.64 -37.45
CA THR A 348 -10.12 3.63 -36.73
C THR A 348 -10.91 4.91 -36.47
N LYS A 349 -11.73 5.37 -37.44
CA LYS A 349 -12.62 6.53 -37.24
C LYS A 349 -13.68 6.30 -36.17
N GLU A 350 -14.32 5.13 -36.18
CA GLU A 350 -15.28 4.71 -35.14
C GLU A 350 -14.62 4.66 -33.76
N VAL A 351 -13.43 4.06 -33.65
CA VAL A 351 -12.67 3.97 -32.39
C VAL A 351 -12.27 5.35 -31.87
N VAL A 352 -11.79 6.24 -32.74
CA VAL A 352 -11.46 7.63 -32.36
C VAL A 352 -12.70 8.37 -31.87
N LYS A 353 -13.85 8.21 -32.54
CA LYS A 353 -15.12 8.84 -32.14
C LYS A 353 -15.64 8.27 -30.81
N ALA A 354 -15.55 6.96 -30.60
CA ALA A 354 -15.93 6.33 -29.35
C ALA A 354 -15.01 6.77 -28.20
N TYR A 355 -13.69 6.85 -28.45
CA TYR A 355 -12.71 7.33 -27.49
C TYR A 355 -12.93 8.82 -27.13
N GLY A 356 -13.25 9.66 -28.11
CA GLY A 356 -13.62 11.06 -27.87
C GLY A 356 -14.83 11.20 -26.94
N ARG A 357 -15.91 10.45 -27.21
CA ARG A 357 -17.10 10.41 -26.34
C ARG A 357 -16.79 9.89 -24.93
N PHE A 358 -15.90 8.90 -24.83
CA PHE A 358 -15.44 8.37 -23.56
C PHE A 358 -14.65 9.42 -22.76
N LEU A 359 -13.72 10.14 -23.40
CA LEU A 359 -12.95 11.19 -22.75
C LEU A 359 -13.84 12.34 -22.29
N GLU A 360 -14.81 12.78 -23.08
CA GLU A 360 -15.78 13.80 -22.68
C GLU A 360 -16.56 13.34 -21.44
N SER A 361 -17.09 12.12 -21.47
CA SER A 361 -17.85 11.54 -20.35
C SER A 361 -16.99 11.35 -19.09
N ALA A 362 -15.73 10.95 -19.25
CA ALA A 362 -14.78 10.83 -18.14
C ALA A 362 -14.48 12.21 -17.55
N THR A 363 -14.35 13.24 -18.38
CA THR A 363 -14.07 14.61 -17.92
C THR A 363 -15.24 15.20 -17.15
N THR A 364 -16.48 15.02 -17.63
CA THR A 364 -17.68 15.48 -16.92
C THR A 364 -17.88 14.73 -15.60
N TYR A 365 -17.68 13.41 -15.58
CA TYR A 365 -17.75 12.62 -14.36
C TYR A 365 -16.66 13.00 -13.35
N HIS A 366 -15.42 13.23 -13.82
CA HIS A 366 -14.33 13.71 -12.97
C HIS A 366 -14.69 15.04 -12.29
N GLN A 367 -15.24 15.99 -13.03
CA GLN A 367 -15.70 17.27 -12.48
C GLN A 367 -16.83 17.09 -11.45
N GLN A 368 -17.78 16.20 -11.70
CA GLN A 368 -18.87 15.90 -10.76
C GLN A 368 -18.36 15.24 -9.47
N VAL A 369 -17.44 14.28 -9.58
CA VAL A 369 -16.81 13.63 -8.43
C VAL A 369 -15.95 14.63 -7.67
N GLN A 370 -15.22 15.51 -8.36
CA GLN A 370 -14.44 16.57 -7.73
C GLN A 370 -15.33 17.50 -6.90
N ALA A 371 -16.49 17.90 -7.41
CA ALA A 371 -17.47 18.70 -6.66
C ALA A 371 -18.01 17.96 -5.42
N SER A 372 -18.31 16.66 -5.55
CA SER A 372 -18.80 15.83 -4.43
C SER A 372 -17.73 15.57 -3.36
N VAL A 373 -16.49 15.29 -3.76
CA VAL A 373 -15.34 15.15 -2.84
C VAL A 373 -15.07 16.47 -2.13
N GLN A 374 -15.14 17.59 -2.84
CA GLN A 374 -15.00 18.91 -2.25
C GLN A 374 -16.09 19.20 -1.20
N GLU A 375 -17.35 18.89 -1.51
CA GLU A 375 -18.47 19.10 -0.58
C GLU A 375 -18.33 18.23 0.68
N THR A 376 -18.00 16.94 0.50
CA THR A 376 -17.81 15.99 1.61
C THR A 376 -16.60 16.36 2.48
N LEU A 377 -15.48 16.77 1.89
CA LEU A 377 -14.30 17.22 2.64
C LEU A 377 -14.60 18.51 3.43
N LYS A 378 -15.40 19.43 2.91
CA LYS A 378 -15.79 20.67 3.61
C LYS A 378 -16.83 20.44 4.72
N LYS A 379 -17.64 19.38 4.64
CA LYS A 379 -18.72 19.06 5.59
C LYS A 379 -18.21 18.67 6.99
N HIS A 380 -17.00 18.11 7.11
CA HIS A 380 -16.44 17.71 8.40
C HIS A 380 -15.29 18.62 8.85
N GLU A 381 -15.30 19.04 10.12
CA GLU A 381 -14.27 19.93 10.68
C GLU A 381 -12.83 19.36 10.61
N LEU A 382 -12.69 18.03 10.57
CA LEU A 382 -11.40 17.33 10.49
C LEU A 382 -10.84 17.25 9.06
N THR A 383 -11.71 17.13 8.06
CA THR A 383 -11.31 16.99 6.64
C THR A 383 -11.28 18.33 5.90
N ARG A 384 -11.87 19.37 6.49
CA ARG A 384 -11.83 20.75 5.98
C ARG A 384 -10.42 21.27 5.66
N PRO A 385 -9.37 21.06 6.49
CA PRO A 385 -8.01 21.47 6.13
C PRO A 385 -7.37 20.62 5.01
N LEU A 386 -7.94 19.45 4.69
CA LEU A 386 -7.48 18.55 3.63
C LEU A 386 -8.18 18.83 2.28
N ALA A 387 -9.16 19.74 2.24
CA ALA A 387 -9.84 20.19 1.02
C ALA A 387 -8.95 21.14 0.18
N THR A 388 -7.73 20.69 -0.15
CA THR A 388 -6.85 21.40 -1.07
C THR A 388 -7.20 21.04 -2.51
N LYS A 389 -7.07 22.00 -3.43
CA LYS A 389 -7.42 21.80 -4.87
C LYS A 389 -6.69 20.60 -5.48
N GLU A 390 -5.47 20.33 -5.04
CA GLU A 390 -4.67 19.19 -5.48
C GLU A 390 -5.25 17.86 -4.99
N LEU A 391 -5.60 17.76 -3.70
CA LEU A 391 -6.16 16.53 -3.12
C LEU A 391 -7.55 16.23 -3.66
N GLU A 392 -8.39 17.25 -3.86
CA GLU A 392 -9.69 17.14 -4.53
C GLU A 392 -9.53 16.54 -5.94
N TRP A 393 -8.56 17.05 -6.71
CA TRP A 393 -8.28 16.58 -8.06
C TRP A 393 -7.74 15.14 -8.07
N PHE A 394 -6.78 14.81 -7.20
CA PHE A 394 -6.23 13.45 -7.09
C PHE A 394 -7.27 12.43 -6.63
N ALA A 395 -8.13 12.78 -5.67
CA ALA A 395 -9.19 11.90 -5.18
C ALA A 395 -10.24 11.61 -6.27
N ALA A 396 -10.65 12.64 -7.02
CA ALA A 396 -11.56 12.47 -8.16
C ALA A 396 -10.93 11.62 -9.28
N SER A 397 -9.65 11.84 -9.58
CA SER A 397 -8.89 11.04 -10.55
C SER A 397 -8.75 9.58 -10.10
N ALA A 398 -8.51 9.32 -8.81
CA ALA A 398 -8.41 7.98 -8.25
C ALA A 398 -9.75 7.23 -8.35
N LEU A 399 -10.87 7.89 -8.00
CA LEU A 399 -12.21 7.29 -8.09
C LEU A 399 -12.60 6.93 -9.54
N LEU A 400 -12.11 7.68 -10.52
CA LEU A 400 -12.32 7.39 -11.94
C LEU A 400 -11.39 6.27 -12.44
N ALA A 401 -10.12 6.27 -12.03
CA ALA A 401 -9.13 5.29 -12.49
C ALA A 401 -9.32 3.88 -11.90
N LEU A 402 -9.81 3.77 -10.66
CA LEU A 402 -10.02 2.50 -9.96
C LEU A 402 -10.86 1.46 -10.75
N PRO A 403 -12.06 1.78 -11.27
CA PRO A 403 -12.84 0.84 -12.06
C PRO A 403 -12.15 0.43 -13.36
N ILE A 404 -11.43 1.34 -14.02
CA ILE A 404 -10.66 1.06 -15.25
C ILE A 404 -9.54 0.05 -14.95
N ILE A 405 -8.82 0.23 -13.84
CA ILE A 405 -7.74 -0.67 -13.41
C ILE A 405 -8.29 -2.05 -13.05
N ILE A 406 -9.45 -2.12 -12.39
CA ILE A 406 -10.13 -3.39 -12.05
C ILE A 406 -10.54 -4.12 -13.33
N LEU A 407 -11.18 -3.43 -14.28
CA LEU A 407 -11.55 -4.00 -15.58
C LEU A 407 -10.32 -4.48 -16.35
N PHE A 408 -9.23 -3.71 -16.37
CA PHE A 408 -7.98 -4.09 -17.01
C PHE A 408 -7.36 -5.34 -16.37
N ARG A 409 -7.41 -5.46 -15.03
CA ARG A 409 -6.94 -6.64 -14.29
C ARG A 409 -7.76 -7.89 -14.63
N ILE A 410 -9.08 -7.76 -14.70
CA ILE A 410 -10.00 -8.85 -15.06
C ILE A 410 -9.74 -9.28 -16.51
N PHE A 411 -9.64 -8.32 -17.44
CA PHE A 411 -9.33 -8.58 -18.85
C PHE A 411 -7.97 -9.28 -19.00
N SER A 412 -6.94 -8.79 -18.33
CA SER A 412 -5.61 -9.41 -18.32
C SER A 412 -5.65 -10.84 -17.76
N ALA A 413 -6.43 -11.11 -16.71
CA ALA A 413 -6.55 -12.46 -16.15
C ALA A 413 -7.25 -13.45 -17.09
N ILE A 414 -8.20 -12.97 -17.89
CA ILE A 414 -8.97 -13.80 -18.83
C ILE A 414 -8.19 -14.08 -20.11
N PHE A 415 -7.51 -13.06 -20.67
CA PHE A 415 -6.86 -13.14 -21.98
C PHE A 415 -5.35 -13.44 -21.91
N CYS A 416 -4.63 -13.02 -20.86
CA CYS A 416 -3.22 -13.35 -20.70
C CYS A 416 -3.10 -14.74 -20.05
N LYS A 417 -3.09 -15.79 -20.88
CA LYS A 417 -2.70 -17.13 -20.42
C LYS A 417 -1.28 -17.05 -19.85
N LYS A 418 -1.12 -17.27 -18.54
CA LYS A 418 0.19 -17.48 -17.91
C LYS A 418 0.91 -18.59 -18.68
N THR A 419 1.97 -18.23 -19.41
CA THR A 419 2.87 -19.22 -19.99
C THR A 419 3.48 -20.04 -18.86
N LYS A 420 3.18 -21.35 -18.82
CA LYS A 420 3.87 -22.30 -17.93
C LYS A 420 5.37 -22.12 -18.13
N LYS A 421 6.08 -21.66 -17.09
CA LYS A 421 7.55 -21.67 -17.09
C LYS A 421 8.00 -23.11 -17.30
N ARG A 422 8.70 -23.36 -18.40
CA ARG A 422 9.36 -24.65 -18.68
C ARG A 422 10.47 -24.80 -17.63
N VAL A 423 10.33 -25.79 -16.75
CA VAL A 423 11.40 -26.20 -15.84
C VAL A 423 12.59 -26.61 -16.71
N ARG A 424 13.65 -25.81 -16.71
CA ARG A 424 14.94 -26.21 -17.30
C ARG A 424 15.56 -27.22 -16.34
N HIS A 425 15.50 -28.50 -16.71
CA HIS A 425 16.41 -29.50 -16.16
C HIS A 425 17.83 -29.10 -16.55
N THR A 426 18.63 -28.74 -15.55
CA THR A 426 20.08 -28.61 -15.69
C THR A 426 20.68 -30.00 -15.69
N ASN A 427 21.20 -30.43 -16.83
CA ASN A 427 22.06 -31.60 -16.95
C ASN A 427 23.36 -31.31 -16.17
N ALA A 428 23.51 -31.96 -15.01
CA ALA A 428 24.77 -32.02 -14.29
C ALA A 428 25.59 -33.20 -14.84
N THR A 429 26.45 -32.93 -15.81
CA THR A 429 27.50 -33.84 -16.25
C THR A 429 28.73 -33.56 -15.41
N HIS A 430 29.07 -34.36 -14.39
CA HIS A 430 30.45 -34.47 -13.91
C HIS A 430 30.70 -35.80 -13.14
N HIS A 431 31.49 -36.64 -13.79
CA HIS A 431 32.49 -37.58 -13.28
C HIS A 431 32.09 -38.76 -12.37
N GLY A 432 32.08 -39.94 -13.01
CA GLY A 432 32.23 -41.23 -12.34
C GLY A 432 33.60 -41.36 -11.68
N ARG A 433 33.60 -41.51 -10.35
CA ARG A 433 34.76 -41.93 -9.57
C ARG A 433 34.60 -43.42 -9.22
N ARG A 434 35.38 -44.24 -9.92
CA ARG A 434 35.51 -45.69 -9.78
C ARG A 434 36.50 -46.00 -8.64
N LYS A 435 36.03 -46.57 -7.52
CA LYS A 435 36.77 -47.35 -6.49
C LYS A 435 35.85 -47.45 -5.26
N GLY A 436 35.61 -48.57 -4.59
CA GLY A 436 36.03 -49.96 -4.71
C GLY A 436 35.35 -50.66 -3.53
N LYS A 437 34.51 -51.66 -3.79
CA LYS A 437 33.79 -52.41 -2.75
C LYS A 437 34.66 -53.60 -2.35
N ARG A 438 35.23 -53.55 -1.14
CA ARG A 438 35.75 -54.71 -0.39
C ARG A 438 35.20 -54.60 1.03
N GLY A 439 34.72 -55.72 1.56
CA GLY A 439 34.40 -55.87 2.98
C GLY A 439 33.07 -56.58 3.23
N HIS A 440 33.11 -57.90 3.20
CA HIS A 440 32.13 -58.82 3.76
C HIS A 440 31.90 -58.51 5.25
N THR A 441 30.65 -58.52 5.70
CA THR A 441 30.31 -58.69 7.12
C THR A 441 30.00 -60.15 7.37
N ASP A 442 30.84 -60.79 8.16
CA ASP A 442 30.52 -62.02 8.91
C ASP A 442 31.17 -61.86 10.29
N LYS A 443 30.39 -62.17 11.33
CA LYS A 443 30.55 -61.90 12.77
C LYS A 443 29.91 -60.62 13.31
#